data_AF-A0A7S4E007-F1
#
_entry.id   AF-A0A7S4E007-F1
#
_cell.length_a   1.000
_cell.length_b   1.000
_cell.length_c   1.000
_cell.angle_alpha   90.00
_cell.angle_beta   90.00
_cell.angle_gamma   90.00
#
_symmetry.space_group_name_H-M   'P 1'
#
loop_
_entity.id
_entity.type
_entity.pdbx_description
1 polymer ?
#
loop_
_entity_poly.entity_id
_entity_poly.type
_entity_poly.pdbx_seq_one_letter_code
_entity_poly.pdbx_strand_id
1 'polypeptide(L)'
;VSKFPNSDETEAKSAGPPDLCDVCFTMFPSPQLLPRASSCDHRYCRACWTQYVSTMVDTGLVNSIKCIEPGCERILDRWEAESYLDSATDIERYRRYASIEEANANPSKTWCLTAGCD
;
A
#
# COMPACT_ATOMS: atom_id res chain seq x y z
N VAL A 1 28.42 5.49 49.67
CA VAL A 1 27.31 5.73 48.72
C VAL A 1 27.85 6.59 47.60
N SER A 2 27.85 6.06 46.37
CA SER A 2 27.85 6.77 45.08
C SER A 2 28.22 5.74 44.00
N LYS A 3 27.23 4.93 43.63
CA LYS A 3 27.23 4.17 42.39
C LYS A 3 26.21 4.92 41.52
N PHE A 4 26.68 5.69 40.55
CA PHE A 4 25.84 6.23 39.48
C PHE A 4 26.30 5.55 38.18
N PRO A 5 25.40 4.84 37.48
CA PRO A 5 25.73 4.06 36.30
C PRO A 5 25.86 4.94 35.05
N ASN A 6 26.66 4.45 34.11
CA ASN A 6 26.94 5.02 32.80
C ASN A 6 25.68 5.50 32.08
N SER A 7 25.78 6.69 31.50
CA SER A 7 24.92 7.22 30.45
C SER A 7 24.86 6.22 29.29
N ASP A 8 23.68 5.67 29.08
CA ASP A 8 23.31 4.84 27.94
C ASP A 8 23.40 5.71 26.67
N GLU A 9 24.53 5.62 25.98
CA GLU A 9 24.68 6.12 24.62
C GLU A 9 23.94 5.13 23.70
N THR A 10 22.60 5.25 23.63
CA THR A 10 21.85 4.56 22.60
C THR A 10 22.11 5.27 21.27
N GLU A 11 23.06 4.73 20.50
CA GLU A 11 23.38 5.15 19.13
C GLU A 11 22.11 5.20 18.27
N ALA A 12 21.62 6.42 18.01
CA ALA A 12 20.57 6.68 17.05
C ALA A 12 21.09 6.39 15.63
N LYS A 13 20.75 5.19 15.13
CA LYS A 13 20.95 4.79 13.74
C LYS A 13 20.41 5.90 12.81
N SER A 14 21.29 6.45 11.98
CA SER A 14 21.09 7.69 11.21
C SER A 14 19.72 7.79 10.53
N ALA A 15 18.84 8.62 11.10
CA ALA A 15 17.68 9.13 10.38
C ALA A 15 18.20 10.10 9.30
N GLY A 16 17.87 9.84 8.03
CA GLY A 16 18.10 10.82 6.97
C GLY A 16 17.34 12.13 7.24
N PRO A 17 17.52 13.17 6.41
CA PRO A 17 16.75 14.39 6.57
C PRO A 17 15.24 14.08 6.54
N PRO A 18 14.43 14.82 7.32
CA PRO A 18 12.98 14.67 7.29
C PRO A 18 12.45 15.00 5.89
N ASP A 19 11.38 14.32 5.51
CA ASP A 19 10.82 14.38 4.16
C ASP A 19 9.31 14.58 4.22
N LEU A 20 8.74 15.24 3.21
CA LEU A 20 7.33 15.65 3.18
C LEU A 20 6.50 14.68 2.31
N CYS A 21 5.31 14.32 2.77
CA CYS A 21 4.34 13.63 1.93
C CYS A 21 3.51 14.64 1.13
N ASP A 22 3.56 14.61 -0.20
CA ASP A 22 2.84 15.59 -1.04
C ASP A 22 1.32 15.40 -1.09
N VAL A 23 0.80 14.31 -0.52
CA VAL A 23 -0.65 14.04 -0.44
C VAL A 23 -1.25 14.63 0.83
N CYS A 24 -0.62 14.40 1.99
CA CYS A 24 -1.15 14.83 3.29
C CYS A 24 -0.40 16.01 3.92
N PHE A 25 0.70 16.45 3.30
CA PHE A 25 1.57 17.53 3.79
C PHE A 25 2.13 17.32 5.19
N THR A 26 2.23 16.07 5.63
CA THR A 26 2.85 15.69 6.92
C THR A 26 4.34 15.44 6.73
N MET A 27 5.14 15.93 7.68
CA MET A 27 6.60 15.76 7.70
C MET A 27 6.98 14.47 8.42
N PHE A 28 7.80 13.64 7.78
CA PHE A 28 8.22 12.34 8.28
C PHE A 28 9.72 12.37 8.64
N PRO A 29 10.10 11.90 9.84
CA PRO A 29 11.48 12.00 10.33
C PRO A 29 12.46 11.04 9.65
N SER A 30 11.97 10.09 8.84
CA SER A 30 12.80 9.12 8.13
C SER A 30 12.22 8.85 6.74
N PRO A 31 13.04 8.89 5.68
CA PRO A 31 12.62 8.54 4.31
C PRO A 31 12.03 7.12 4.19
N GLN A 32 12.34 6.21 5.13
CA GLN A 32 11.79 4.86 5.15
C GLN A 32 10.28 4.83 5.44
N LEU A 33 9.73 5.91 6.01
CA LEU A 33 8.29 6.08 6.26
C LEU A 33 7.52 6.56 5.02
N LEU A 34 8.25 6.94 3.97
CA LEU A 34 7.73 7.23 2.63
C LEU A 34 8.23 6.13 1.69
N PRO A 35 7.65 4.92 1.73
CA PRO A 35 8.09 3.82 0.90
C PRO A 35 8.14 4.27 -0.57
N ARG A 36 9.28 3.96 -1.21
CA ARG A 36 9.36 4.05 -2.67
C ARG A 36 8.50 2.96 -3.26
N ALA A 37 7.62 3.37 -4.15
CA ALA A 37 6.97 2.46 -5.07
C ALA A 37 8.04 1.70 -5.88
N SER A 38 7.95 0.38 -5.99
CA SER A 38 8.85 -0.41 -6.83
C SER A 38 8.68 0.05 -8.27
N SER A 39 9.74 0.47 -8.98
CA SER A 39 9.75 0.96 -10.39
C SER A 39 9.32 2.42 -10.68
N CYS A 40 9.04 3.26 -9.68
CA CYS A 40 9.01 4.73 -9.85
C CYS A 40 9.58 5.46 -8.61
N ASP A 41 10.01 6.71 -8.77
CA ASP A 41 10.63 7.49 -7.67
C ASP A 41 9.62 8.26 -6.79
N HIS A 42 8.31 8.05 -6.98
CA HIS A 42 7.26 8.70 -6.18
C HIS A 42 7.16 8.09 -4.78
N ARG A 43 7.06 8.96 -3.78
CA ARG A 43 7.13 8.63 -2.35
C ARG A 43 5.95 9.25 -1.62
N TYR A 44 5.18 8.42 -0.95
CA TYR A 44 4.05 8.85 -0.10
C TYR A 44 4.04 8.04 1.18
N CYS A 45 3.46 8.60 2.22
CA CYS A 45 3.41 7.91 3.50
C CYS A 45 2.50 6.69 3.43
N ARG A 46 2.77 5.70 4.30
CA ARG A 46 1.95 4.47 4.37
C ARG A 46 0.46 4.78 4.53
N ALA A 47 0.10 5.76 5.34
CA ALA A 47 -1.30 6.13 5.55
C ALA A 47 -2.01 6.59 4.27
N CYS A 48 -1.32 7.38 3.42
CA CYS A 48 -1.87 7.80 2.13
C CYS A 48 -2.02 6.62 1.17
N TRP A 49 -1.05 5.71 1.14
CA TRP A 49 -1.16 4.48 0.35
C TRP A 49 -2.31 3.60 0.82
N THR A 50 -2.46 3.37 2.13
CA THR A 50 -3.55 2.59 2.70
C THR A 50 -4.91 3.17 2.32
N GLN A 51 -5.12 4.48 2.52
CA GLN A 51 -6.39 5.12 2.16
C GLN A 51 -6.67 5.03 0.65
N TYR A 52 -5.65 5.24 -0.17
CA TYR A 52 -5.79 5.16 -1.62
C TYR A 52 -6.16 3.74 -2.07
N VAL A 53 -5.43 2.71 -1.62
CA VAL A 53 -5.69 1.32 -2.00
C VAL A 53 -7.06 0.86 -1.48
N SER A 54 -7.43 1.18 -0.23
CA SER A 54 -8.77 0.88 0.29
C SER A 54 -9.86 1.54 -0.55
N THR A 55 -9.67 2.80 -0.98
CA THR A 55 -10.63 3.48 -1.88
C THR A 55 -10.75 2.75 -3.21
N MET A 56 -9.64 2.28 -3.79
CA MET A 56 -9.68 1.50 -5.03
C MET A 56 -10.44 0.18 -4.85
N VAL A 57 -10.26 -0.49 -3.70
CA VAL A 57 -11.06 -1.68 -3.34
C VAL A 57 -12.54 -1.35 -3.24
N ASP A 58 -12.92 -0.24 -2.62
CA ASP A 58 -14.32 0.19 -2.51
C ASP A 58 -14.95 0.50 -3.88
N THR A 59 -14.16 1.00 -4.84
CA THR A 59 -14.63 1.20 -6.23
C THR A 59 -14.69 -0.09 -7.06
N GLY A 60 -14.10 -1.19 -6.56
CA GLY A 60 -13.97 -2.46 -7.29
C GLY A 60 -12.86 -2.49 -8.35
N LEU A 61 -12.07 -1.42 -8.51
CA LEU A 61 -11.02 -1.29 -9.54
C LEU A 61 -9.66 -1.78 -9.01
N VAL A 62 -9.48 -3.08 -8.86
CA VAL A 62 -8.32 -3.64 -8.13
C VAL A 62 -7.16 -4.14 -8.99
N ASN A 63 -7.38 -4.49 -10.27
CA ASN A 63 -6.33 -5.04 -11.15
C ASN A 63 -5.48 -3.95 -11.83
N SER A 64 -5.80 -2.67 -11.64
CA SER A 64 -5.08 -1.55 -12.27
C SER A 64 -4.91 -0.38 -11.33
N ILE A 65 -4.61 -0.67 -10.06
CA ILE A 65 -4.26 0.36 -9.08
C ILE A 65 -2.95 0.99 -9.54
N LYS A 66 -3.04 2.22 -10.06
CA LYS A 66 -1.88 2.99 -10.50
C LYS A 66 -1.20 3.68 -9.31
N CYS A 67 0.04 4.10 -9.51
CA CYS A 67 0.71 5.02 -8.60
C CYS A 67 -0.16 6.27 -8.34
N ILE A 68 -0.10 6.81 -7.11
CA ILE A 68 -0.86 7.99 -6.71
C ILE A 68 -0.47 9.23 -7.54
N GLU A 69 0.77 9.29 -8.05
CA GLU A 69 1.24 10.43 -8.85
C GLU A 69 0.44 10.56 -10.16
N PRO A 70 -0.17 11.73 -10.43
CA PRO A 70 -0.83 12.00 -11.70
C PRO A 70 0.13 11.84 -12.89
N GLY A 71 -0.28 11.05 -13.89
CA GLY A 71 0.53 10.80 -15.08
C GLY A 71 1.57 9.68 -14.92
N CYS A 72 1.71 9.09 -13.73
CA CYS A 72 2.47 7.86 -13.58
C CYS A 72 1.66 6.65 -14.05
N GLU A 73 2.19 5.87 -14.98
CA GLU A 73 1.51 4.68 -15.53
C GLU A 73 1.85 3.38 -14.80
N ARG A 74 2.66 3.46 -13.74
CA ARG A 74 3.05 2.31 -12.95
C ARG A 74 1.84 1.69 -12.26
N ILE A 75 1.71 0.37 -12.37
CA ILE A 75 0.68 -0.42 -11.70
C ILE A 75 1.29 -1.10 -10.48
N LEU A 76 0.56 -1.09 -9.36
CA LEU A 76 0.91 -1.83 -8.16
C LEU A 76 0.65 -3.32 -8.41
N ASP A 77 1.62 -4.16 -8.09
CA ASP A 77 1.39 -5.60 -8.10
C ASP A 77 0.48 -6.04 -6.95
N ARG A 78 -0.01 -7.28 -7.03
CA ARG A 78 -0.93 -7.87 -6.04
C ARG A 78 -0.36 -7.82 -4.62
N TRP A 79 0.92 -8.14 -4.47
CA TRP A 79 1.56 -8.22 -3.15
C TRP A 79 1.75 -6.82 -2.56
N GLU A 80 2.17 -5.85 -3.39
CA GLU A 80 2.31 -4.45 -3.00
C GLU A 80 0.96 -3.86 -2.58
N ALA A 81 -0.10 -4.07 -3.37
CA ALA A 81 -1.45 -3.61 -3.04
C ALA A 81 -1.94 -4.21 -1.72
N GLU A 82 -1.83 -5.54 -1.54
CA GLU A 82 -2.22 -6.22 -0.30
C GLU A 82 -1.40 -5.73 0.91
N SER A 83 -0.14 -5.31 0.73
CA SER A 83 0.71 -4.79 1.81
C SER A 83 0.23 -3.47 2.43
N TYR A 84 -0.62 -2.73 1.72
CA TYR A 84 -1.21 -1.47 2.19
C TYR A 84 -2.60 -1.64 2.80
N LEU A 85 -3.20 -2.82 2.70
CA LEU A 85 -4.52 -3.12 3.28
C LEU A 85 -4.35 -3.64 4.71
N ASP A 86 -4.85 -2.90 5.69
CA ASP A 86 -4.75 -3.28 7.10
C ASP A 86 -5.98 -4.10 7.58
N SER A 87 -7.09 -4.09 6.84
CA SER A 87 -8.33 -4.80 7.16
C SER A 87 -8.41 -6.15 6.44
N ALA A 88 -8.67 -7.22 7.20
CA ALA A 88 -8.91 -8.55 6.62
C ALA A 88 -10.10 -8.53 5.63
N THR A 89 -11.12 -7.73 5.90
CA THR A 89 -12.27 -7.55 5.01
C THR A 89 -11.87 -6.88 3.70
N ASP A 90 -10.97 -5.89 3.73
CA ASP A 90 -10.52 -5.22 2.51
C ASP A 90 -9.62 -6.15 1.69
N ILE A 91 -8.76 -6.95 2.35
CA ILE A 91 -7.95 -7.97 1.68
C ILE A 91 -8.84 -9.00 0.99
N GLU A 92 -9.90 -9.48 1.66
CA GLU A 92 -10.85 -10.43 1.08
C GLU A 92 -11.59 -9.83 -0.12
N ARG A 93 -12.10 -8.59 0.00
CA ARG A 93 -12.73 -7.87 -1.11
C ARG A 93 -11.78 -7.69 -2.28
N TYR A 94 -10.55 -7.26 -2.02
CA TYR A 94 -9.51 -7.10 -3.04
C TYR A 94 -9.27 -8.41 -3.80
N ARG A 95 -9.06 -9.52 -3.08
CA ARG A 95 -8.81 -10.84 -3.69
C ARG A 95 -10.00 -11.33 -4.49
N ARG A 96 -11.21 -11.10 -4.00
CA ARG A 96 -12.45 -11.44 -4.70
C ARG A 96 -12.56 -10.67 -6.02
N TYR A 97 -12.44 -9.34 -5.99
CA TYR A 97 -12.51 -8.52 -7.21
C TYR A 97 -11.41 -8.89 -8.20
N ALA A 98 -10.18 -9.14 -7.72
CA ALA A 98 -9.09 -9.57 -8.59
C ALA A 98 -9.40 -10.91 -9.27
N SER A 99 -9.96 -11.88 -8.52
CA SER A 99 -10.36 -13.18 -9.07
C SER A 99 -11.49 -13.05 -10.10
N ILE A 100 -12.44 -12.14 -9.85
CA ILE A 100 -13.54 -11.84 -10.77
C ILE A 100 -13.01 -11.28 -12.09
N GLU A 101 -12.12 -10.29 -12.03
CA GLU A 101 -11.54 -9.69 -13.24
C GLU A 101 -10.66 -10.69 -14.01
N GLU A 102 -9.85 -11.50 -13.31
CA GLU A 102 -9.07 -12.57 -13.93
C GLU A 102 -9.95 -13.62 -14.63
N ALA A 103 -11.09 -13.97 -14.03
CA ALA A 103 -12.07 -14.87 -14.65
C ALA A 103 -12.71 -14.23 -15.88
N ASN A 104 -13.11 -12.96 -15.80
CA ASN A 104 -13.68 -12.20 -16.91
C ASN A 104 -12.70 -12.03 -18.09
N ALA A 105 -11.41 -11.88 -17.79
CA ALA A 105 -10.37 -11.71 -18.80
C ALA A 105 -9.99 -13.02 -19.52
N ASN A 106 -10.42 -14.18 -19.03
CA ASN A 106 -10.07 -15.48 -19.60
C ASN A 106 -11.24 -16.05 -20.43
N PRO A 107 -11.14 -16.08 -21.78
CA PRO A 107 -12.21 -16.58 -22.65
C PRO A 107 -12.56 -18.07 -22.46
N SER A 108 -11.70 -18.84 -21.79
CA SER A 108 -11.93 -20.26 -21.48
C SER A 108 -12.64 -20.49 -20.15
N LYS A 109 -12.89 -19.44 -19.37
CA LYS A 109 -13.67 -19.50 -18.12
C LYS A 109 -15.07 -18.95 -18.37
N THR A 110 -16.04 -19.52 -17.67
CA THR A 110 -17.43 -19.03 -17.64
C THR A 110 -17.92 -18.94 -16.21
N TRP A 111 -18.88 -18.05 -15.96
CA TRP A 111 -19.49 -17.88 -14.64
C TRP A 111 -20.49 -19.00 -14.34
N CYS A 112 -20.50 -19.47 -13.09
CA CYS A 112 -21.56 -20.33 -12.59
C CYS A 112 -22.88 -19.53 -12.56
N LEU A 113 -23.95 -20.10 -13.08
CA LEU A 113 -25.26 -19.44 -13.15
C LEU A 113 -26.06 -19.56 -11.84
N THR A 114 -25.59 -20.34 -10.87
CA THR A 114 -26.23 -20.50 -9.57
C THR A 114 -26.13 -19.20 -8.77
N ALA A 115 -27.27 -18.64 -8.35
CA ALA A 115 -27.29 -17.44 -7.53
C ALA A 115 -26.54 -17.66 -6.20
N GLY A 116 -25.66 -16.73 -5.82
CA GLY A 116 -24.84 -16.83 -4.61
C GLY A 116 -23.70 -17.86 -4.70
N CYS A 117 -23.31 -18.23 -5.92
CA CYS A 117 -22.08 -18.99 -6.18
C CYS A 117 -21.03 -18.02 -6.73
N ASP A 118 -20.14 -17.59 -5.84
CA ASP A 118 -19.11 -16.58 -6.05
C ASP A 118 -17.75 -17.04 -5.49
#